data_AF-A0A7D9J9N2-F1
#
_entry.id   AF-A0A7D9J9N2-F1
#
_cell.length_a   1.000
_cell.length_b   1.000
_cell.length_c   1.000
_cell.angle_alpha   90.00
_cell.angle_beta   90.00
_cell.angle_gamma   90.00
#
_symmetry.space_group_name_H-M   'P 1'
#
loop_
_entity.id
_entity.type
_entity.pdbx_description
1 polymer ?
#
loop_
_entity_poly.entity_id
_entity_poly.type
_entity_poly.pdbx_seq_one_letter_code
_entity_poly.pdbx_strand_id
1 'polypeptide(L)'
;MIQPLQRSDAGCRVDVELVNQANAERDYWRAVLQRIVETIRYLSERGLPFRGSNEIFGSPRNGNYLGTLELLAIFDPFLAQHIKRNANKGRGHTSYLSKIICDEFIYLLANRVREYIVTEMKSAKYYSVSVDSTPDISHVDQLTCILRSNGLYSFFSASPHRWKVLMDQLSIEGLPTVKRMSDTRWSARADATKALVKGYDEINDALVEIADDEEEKAETREEARGLAIKMNQLETGILAAL
;
A
#
# COMPACT_ATOMS: atom_id res chain seq x y z
N MET A 1 -50.40 30.19 13.62
CA MET A 1 -49.53 29.63 12.56
C MET A 1 -48.46 30.67 12.29
N ILE A 2 -47.27 30.53 12.90
CA ILE A 2 -46.15 31.47 12.72
C ILE A 2 -45.07 30.70 11.98
N GLN A 3 -44.79 31.07 10.73
CA GLN A 3 -43.67 30.52 9.98
C GLN A 3 -42.35 31.04 10.58
N PRO A 4 -41.31 30.21 10.73
CA PRO A 4 -39.99 30.70 11.09
C PRO A 4 -39.43 31.53 9.93
N LEU A 5 -39.02 32.76 10.23
CA LEU A 5 -38.27 33.64 9.33
C LEU A 5 -37.03 32.90 8.80
N GLN A 6 -36.99 32.62 7.50
CA GLN A 6 -35.75 32.32 6.79
C GLN A 6 -34.85 33.56 6.87
N ARG A 7 -33.83 33.50 7.72
CA ARG A 7 -32.83 34.57 7.81
C ARG A 7 -31.95 34.55 6.55
N SER A 8 -32.24 35.53 5.71
CA SER A 8 -31.43 36.21 4.69
C SER A 8 -30.01 35.70 4.41
N ASP A 9 -29.75 35.56 3.11
CA ASP A 9 -28.49 35.57 2.35
C ASP A 9 -27.18 35.79 3.15
N ALA A 10 -26.23 34.88 2.97
CA ALA A 10 -24.97 34.80 3.71
C ALA A 10 -24.04 36.03 3.50
N GLY A 11 -24.38 36.95 2.59
CA GLY A 11 -23.57 38.13 2.25
C GLY A 11 -23.57 39.29 3.27
N CYS A 12 -24.50 39.33 4.23
CA CYS A 12 -24.66 40.50 5.13
C CYS A 12 -24.48 40.23 6.63
N ARG A 13 -23.81 39.12 7.02
CA ARG A 13 -23.57 38.86 8.45
C ARG A 13 -22.26 39.51 8.92
N VAL A 14 -22.23 40.01 10.16
CA VAL A 14 -21.04 40.65 10.76
C VAL A 14 -19.85 39.69 10.84
N ASP A 15 -20.10 38.38 10.90
CA ASP A 15 -19.07 37.33 10.97
C ASP A 15 -18.50 36.92 9.60
N VAL A 16 -18.98 37.46 8.48
CA VAL A 16 -18.52 37.09 7.12
C VAL A 16 -17.01 37.28 6.96
N GLU A 17 -16.46 38.38 7.47
CA GLU A 17 -15.03 38.68 7.34
C GLU A 17 -14.16 37.74 8.18
N LEU A 18 -14.59 37.40 9.41
CA LEU A 18 -13.93 36.41 10.25
C LEU A 18 -13.95 35.01 9.62
N VAL A 19 -15.08 34.62 9.03
CA VAL A 19 -15.22 33.35 8.31
C VAL A 19 -14.30 33.31 7.09
N ASN A 20 -14.20 34.42 6.33
CA ASN A 20 -13.31 34.52 5.18
C ASN A 20 -11.83 34.41 5.58
N GLN A 21 -11.42 35.09 6.67
CA GLN A 21 -10.06 34.99 7.20
C GLN A 21 -9.73 33.56 7.63
N ALA A 22 -10.61 32.92 8.41
CA ALA A 22 -10.42 31.54 8.85
C ALA A 22 -10.34 30.55 7.67
N ASN A 23 -11.17 30.73 6.64
CA ASN A 23 -11.11 29.92 5.42
C ASN A 23 -9.79 30.13 4.67
N ALA A 24 -9.33 31.38 4.52
CA ALA A 24 -8.06 31.68 3.86
C ALA A 24 -6.86 31.05 4.58
N GLU A 25 -6.83 31.09 5.92
CA GLU A 25 -5.80 30.41 6.71
C GLU A 25 -5.86 28.89 6.56
N ARG A 26 -7.06 28.30 6.60
CA ARG A 26 -7.24 26.86 6.37
C ARG A 26 -6.70 26.46 5.00
N ASP A 27 -7.04 27.22 3.97
CA ASP A 27 -6.65 26.91 2.59
C ASP A 27 -5.13 27.09 2.40
N TYR A 28 -4.52 28.09 3.05
CA TYR A 28 -3.07 28.23 3.16
C TYR A 28 -2.41 26.99 3.76
N TRP A 29 -2.88 26.53 4.93
CA TRP A 29 -2.27 25.37 5.60
C TRP A 29 -2.52 24.07 4.84
N ARG A 30 -3.69 23.88 4.21
CA ARG A 30 -3.94 22.74 3.31
C ARG A 30 -2.95 22.72 2.15
N ALA A 31 -2.67 23.87 1.54
CA ALA A 31 -1.70 23.97 0.46
C ALA A 31 -0.27 23.62 0.92
N VAL A 32 0.13 24.02 2.13
CA VAL A 32 1.42 23.61 2.72
C VAL A 32 1.47 22.10 2.95
N LEU A 33 0.45 21.56 3.62
CA LEU A 33 0.38 20.14 3.99
C LEU A 33 0.38 19.23 2.76
N GLN A 34 -0.31 19.61 1.70
CA GLN A 34 -0.33 18.84 0.46
C GLN A 34 1.08 18.61 -0.08
N ARG A 35 1.92 19.65 -0.14
CA ARG A 35 3.32 19.54 -0.63
C ARG A 35 4.19 18.69 0.27
N ILE A 36 4.00 18.81 1.58
CA ILE A 36 4.71 17.99 2.58
C ILE A 36 4.35 16.51 2.38
N VAL A 37 3.06 16.19 2.30
CA VAL A 37 2.59 14.80 2.13
C VAL A 37 3.06 14.22 0.81
N GLU A 38 2.99 14.96 -0.30
CA GLU A 38 3.50 14.50 -1.60
C GLU A 38 5.01 14.28 -1.59
N THR A 39 5.77 15.13 -0.90
CA THR A 39 7.22 14.94 -0.73
C THR A 39 7.50 13.67 0.06
N ILE A 40 6.77 13.43 1.15
CA ILE A 40 6.96 12.24 1.99
C ILE A 40 6.62 10.99 1.18
N ARG A 41 5.48 11.00 0.49
CA ARG A 41 5.03 9.92 -0.39
C ARG A 41 6.07 9.61 -1.47
N TYR A 42 6.60 10.62 -2.15
CA TYR A 42 7.62 10.46 -3.19
C TYR A 42 8.87 9.75 -2.67
N LEU A 43 9.37 10.15 -1.50
CA LEU A 43 10.55 9.53 -0.88
C LEU A 43 10.25 8.09 -0.42
N SER A 44 9.08 7.87 0.19
CA SER A 44 8.61 6.54 0.60
C SER A 44 8.51 5.56 -0.57
N GLU A 45 7.86 5.96 -1.67
CA GLU A 45 7.65 5.12 -2.85
C GLU A 45 8.97 4.71 -3.52
N ARG A 46 10.03 5.50 -3.35
CA ARG A 46 11.37 5.24 -3.90
C ARG A 46 12.34 4.63 -2.90
N GLY A 47 11.93 4.42 -1.65
CA GLY A 47 12.80 3.91 -0.59
C GLY A 47 13.97 4.83 -0.26
N LEU A 48 13.82 6.14 -0.47
CA LEU A 48 14.89 7.11 -0.23
C LEU A 48 14.94 7.49 1.25
N PRO A 49 16.14 7.61 1.86
CA PRO A 49 16.26 8.02 3.25
C PRO A 49 15.80 9.47 3.42
N PHE A 50 14.95 9.75 4.40
CA PHE A 50 14.43 11.10 4.64
C PHE A 50 15.45 12.04 5.28
N ARG A 51 16.36 11.47 6.09
CA ARG A 51 17.27 12.18 6.98
C ARG A 51 18.65 12.34 6.35
N GLY A 52 19.35 13.37 6.79
CA GLY A 52 20.74 13.67 6.40
C GLY A 52 21.59 13.94 7.64
N SER A 53 22.74 14.56 7.45
CA SER A 53 23.64 14.89 8.56
C SER A 53 23.15 16.07 9.40
N ASN A 54 22.25 16.92 8.86
CA ASN A 54 21.61 17.99 9.60
C ASN A 54 20.18 18.28 9.10
N GLU A 55 19.49 19.18 9.80
CA GLU A 55 18.07 19.55 9.58
C GLU A 55 17.94 21.05 9.29
N ILE A 56 18.83 21.57 8.43
CA ILE A 56 18.94 23.01 8.13
C ILE A 56 18.60 23.24 6.66
N PHE A 57 17.64 24.12 6.38
CA PHE A 57 17.37 24.54 5.01
C PHE A 57 18.55 25.34 4.44
N GLY A 58 18.93 25.05 3.19
CA GLY A 58 20.07 25.61 2.45
C GLY A 58 21.38 24.84 2.65
N SER A 59 21.40 23.81 3.49
CA SER A 59 22.60 23.00 3.75
C SER A 59 22.71 21.85 2.75
N PRO A 60 23.85 21.69 2.04
CA PRO A 60 24.09 20.52 1.17
C PRO A 60 24.13 19.18 1.91
N ARG A 61 24.16 19.21 3.25
CA ARG A 61 24.17 18.01 4.12
C ARG A 61 22.80 17.74 4.76
N ASN A 62 21.76 18.48 4.37
CA ASN A 62 20.41 18.21 4.85
C ASN A 62 19.89 16.88 4.29
N GLY A 63 18.82 16.35 4.90
CA GLY A 63 18.19 15.11 4.43
C GLY A 63 17.42 15.30 3.13
N ASN A 64 17.15 14.21 2.42
CA ASN A 64 16.39 14.25 1.16
C ASN A 64 15.01 14.88 1.32
N TYR A 65 14.41 14.84 2.52
CA TYR A 65 13.15 15.55 2.79
C TYR A 65 13.28 17.06 2.60
N LEU A 66 14.26 17.70 3.25
CA LEU A 66 14.48 19.15 3.13
C LEU A 66 15.00 19.51 1.74
N GLY A 67 15.94 18.71 1.19
CA GLY A 67 16.47 18.92 -0.15
C GLY A 67 15.39 18.83 -1.25
N THR A 68 14.40 17.93 -1.09
CA THR A 68 13.28 17.84 -2.04
C THR A 68 12.34 19.05 -1.93
N LEU A 69 12.07 19.52 -0.70
CA LEU A 69 11.27 20.76 -0.51
C LEU A 69 11.98 21.99 -1.08
N GLU A 70 13.31 22.05 -0.98
CA GLU A 70 14.13 23.10 -1.60
C GLU A 70 14.04 23.05 -3.12
N LEU A 71 14.15 21.85 -3.71
CA LEU A 71 13.99 21.65 -5.15
C LEU A 71 12.59 22.07 -5.61
N LEU A 72 11.54 21.66 -4.89
CA LEU A 72 10.16 22.05 -5.21
C LEU A 72 9.97 23.56 -5.12
N ALA A 73 10.57 24.22 -4.14
CA ALA A 73 10.49 25.66 -3.96
C ALA A 73 11.11 26.48 -5.11
N ILE A 74 12.01 25.89 -5.92
CA ILE A 74 12.50 26.54 -7.15
C ILE A 74 11.36 26.77 -8.14
N PHE A 75 10.40 25.83 -8.21
CA PHE A 75 9.29 25.87 -9.16
C PHE A 75 7.96 26.29 -8.52
N ASP A 76 7.91 26.38 -7.20
CA ASP A 76 6.71 26.70 -6.42
C ASP A 76 6.92 27.97 -5.58
N PRO A 77 6.50 29.14 -6.08
CA PRO A 77 6.66 30.42 -5.37
C PRO A 77 5.96 30.45 -3.99
N PHE A 78 4.84 29.73 -3.86
CA PHE A 78 4.11 29.64 -2.59
C PHE A 78 4.94 28.90 -1.55
N LEU A 79 5.47 27.73 -1.91
CA LEU A 79 6.35 26.95 -1.02
C LEU A 79 7.63 27.73 -0.70
N ALA A 80 8.24 28.39 -1.69
CA ALA A 80 9.42 29.22 -1.49
C ALA A 80 9.18 30.33 -0.46
N GLN A 81 8.03 31.02 -0.55
CA GLN A 81 7.67 32.05 0.41
C GLN A 81 7.41 31.46 1.81
N HIS A 82 6.77 30.29 1.90
CA HIS A 82 6.55 29.60 3.16
C HIS A 82 7.87 29.20 3.84
N ILE A 83 8.80 28.58 3.09
CA ILE A 83 10.13 28.21 3.56
C ILE A 83 10.89 29.47 4.00
N LYS A 84 10.95 30.52 3.17
CA LYS A 84 11.63 31.78 3.53
C LYS A 84 11.11 32.38 4.84
N ARG A 85 9.80 32.29 5.08
CA ARG A 85 9.17 32.83 6.29
C ARG A 85 9.37 31.95 7.52
N ASN A 86 9.50 30.64 7.38
CA ASN A 86 9.34 29.71 8.51
C ASN A 86 10.49 28.74 8.73
N ALA A 87 11.38 28.57 7.76
CA ALA A 87 12.55 27.71 7.88
C ALA A 87 13.53 28.23 8.94
N ASN A 88 14.25 27.31 9.58
CA ASN A 88 15.35 27.59 10.49
C ASN A 88 15.01 28.49 11.70
N LYS A 89 13.71 28.68 12.04
CA LYS A 89 13.26 29.51 13.17
C LYS A 89 13.42 28.86 14.56
N GLY A 90 13.84 27.59 14.62
CA GLY A 90 13.90 26.84 15.88
C GLY A 90 12.52 26.32 16.32
N ARG A 91 12.40 26.01 17.62
CA ARG A 91 11.18 25.41 18.22
C ARG A 91 10.15 26.49 18.56
N GLY A 92 8.88 26.10 18.69
CA GLY A 92 7.79 26.98 19.14
C GLY A 92 7.06 27.73 18.02
N HIS A 93 7.39 27.45 16.75
CA HIS A 93 6.72 28.04 15.59
C HIS A 93 6.09 26.97 14.70
N THR A 94 4.83 27.17 14.31
CA THR A 94 4.12 26.27 13.40
C THR A 94 4.59 26.48 11.96
N SER A 95 5.32 25.51 11.43
CA SER A 95 5.77 25.51 10.02
C SER A 95 5.44 24.22 9.28
N TYR A 96 5.25 23.11 9.99
CA TYR A 96 5.15 21.75 9.44
C TYR A 96 6.40 21.27 8.65
N LEU A 97 7.48 22.06 8.60
CA LEU A 97 8.71 21.71 7.89
C LEU A 97 9.69 20.87 8.72
N SER A 98 9.45 20.71 10.02
CA SER A 98 10.39 20.05 10.91
C SER A 98 10.39 18.53 10.74
N LYS A 99 11.51 17.89 11.08
CA LYS A 99 11.59 16.42 11.10
C LYS A 99 10.57 15.76 12.02
N ILE A 100 10.20 16.39 13.14
CA ILE A 100 9.23 15.84 14.09
C ILE A 100 7.87 15.69 13.39
N ILE A 101 7.45 16.74 12.68
CA ILE A 101 6.22 16.72 11.91
C ILE A 101 6.32 15.73 10.73
N CYS A 102 7.48 15.67 10.05
CA CYS A 102 7.74 14.67 9.02
C CYS A 102 7.53 13.25 9.56
N ASP A 103 8.07 12.94 10.75
CA ASP A 103 7.89 11.65 11.42
C ASP A 103 6.42 11.38 11.78
N GLU A 104 5.67 12.38 12.23
CA GLU A 104 4.23 12.24 12.47
C GLU A 104 3.47 11.87 11.20
N PHE A 105 3.77 12.51 10.06
CA PHE A 105 3.14 12.17 8.78
C PHE A 105 3.55 10.79 8.30
N ILE A 106 4.82 10.41 8.44
CA ILE A 106 5.28 9.05 8.12
C ILE A 106 4.51 8.03 8.96
N TYR A 107 4.32 8.29 10.25
CA TYR A 107 3.55 7.43 11.14
C TYR A 107 2.07 7.32 10.72
N LEU A 108 1.42 8.44 10.37
CA LEU A 108 0.04 8.44 9.89
C LEU A 108 -0.12 7.67 8.57
N LEU A 109 0.78 7.88 7.61
CA LEU A 109 0.80 7.14 6.35
C LEU A 109 1.02 5.65 6.57
N ALA A 110 1.99 5.29 7.42
CA ALA A 110 2.28 3.91 7.77
C ALA A 110 1.06 3.23 8.43
N ASN A 111 0.39 3.91 9.35
CA ASN A 111 -0.84 3.42 9.97
C ASN A 111 -1.96 3.22 8.95
N ARG A 112 -2.13 4.15 8.02
CA ARG A 112 -3.16 4.03 6.99
C ARG A 112 -2.90 2.84 6.05
N VAL A 113 -1.65 2.65 5.65
CA VAL A 113 -1.22 1.49 4.85
C VAL A 113 -1.42 0.20 5.64
N ARG A 114 -1.02 0.17 6.92
CA ARG A 114 -1.23 -0.98 7.80
C ARG A 114 -2.72 -1.32 7.95
N GLU A 115 -3.57 -0.33 8.19
CA GLU A 115 -5.02 -0.53 8.26
C GLU A 115 -5.58 -1.07 6.96
N TYR A 116 -5.16 -0.52 5.82
CA TYR A 116 -5.55 -1.01 4.51
C TYR A 116 -5.15 -2.48 4.33
N ILE A 117 -3.90 -2.83 4.62
CA ILE A 117 -3.39 -4.21 4.57
C ILE A 117 -4.21 -5.12 5.50
N VAL A 118 -4.49 -4.69 6.73
CA VAL A 118 -5.29 -5.48 7.69
C VAL A 118 -6.73 -5.65 7.21
N THR A 119 -7.34 -4.62 6.60
CA THR A 119 -8.68 -4.71 6.00
C THR A 119 -8.67 -5.68 4.83
N GLU A 120 -7.67 -5.60 3.93
CA GLU A 120 -7.51 -6.56 2.85
C GLU A 120 -7.36 -7.98 3.39
N MET A 121 -6.51 -8.19 4.40
CA MET A 121 -6.32 -9.49 5.06
C MET A 121 -7.63 -10.04 5.66
N LYS A 122 -8.41 -9.20 6.35
CA LYS A 122 -9.69 -9.62 6.94
C LYS A 122 -10.75 -9.96 5.89
N SER A 123 -10.72 -9.28 4.75
CA SER A 123 -11.63 -9.56 3.62
C SER A 123 -11.18 -10.76 2.78
N ALA A 124 -9.89 -11.10 2.84
CA ALA A 124 -9.34 -12.23 2.11
C ALA A 124 -9.73 -13.53 2.81
N LYS A 125 -10.35 -14.44 2.06
CA LYS A 125 -10.67 -15.79 2.53
C LYS A 125 -9.40 -16.58 2.87
N TYR A 126 -8.28 -16.25 2.21
CA TYR A 126 -6.99 -16.92 2.38
C TYR A 126 -5.82 -15.92 2.23
N TYR A 127 -4.81 -16.00 3.09
CA TYR A 127 -3.55 -15.25 3.03
C TYR A 127 -2.42 -16.09 3.63
N SER A 128 -1.21 -16.11 3.04
CA SER A 128 -0.06 -16.82 3.64
C SER A 128 0.91 -15.86 4.31
N VAL A 129 1.48 -16.29 5.43
CA VAL A 129 2.46 -15.54 6.24
C VAL A 129 3.77 -16.32 6.28
N SER A 130 4.88 -15.68 5.93
CA SER A 130 6.24 -16.20 6.09
C SER A 130 6.97 -15.34 7.10
N VAL A 131 7.54 -15.95 8.14
CA VAL A 131 8.27 -15.24 9.18
C VAL A 131 9.73 -15.68 9.13
N ASP A 132 10.65 -14.72 9.09
CA ASP A 132 12.09 -14.94 9.11
C ASP A 132 12.71 -14.12 10.24
N SER A 133 13.71 -14.66 10.94
CA SER A 133 14.40 -13.96 12.03
C SER A 133 15.90 -13.96 11.78
N THR A 134 16.52 -12.79 11.83
CA THR A 134 17.97 -12.64 11.72
C THR A 134 18.51 -11.79 12.85
N PRO A 135 19.52 -12.25 13.62
CA PRO A 135 20.17 -11.42 14.62
C PRO A 135 20.96 -10.31 13.94
N ASP A 136 20.79 -9.07 14.38
CA ASP A 136 21.55 -7.93 13.86
C ASP A 136 22.93 -7.79 14.53
N ILE A 137 23.70 -6.79 14.10
CA ILE A 137 25.06 -6.52 14.62
C ILE A 137 25.09 -6.19 16.11
N SER A 138 23.95 -5.85 16.71
CA SER A 138 23.78 -5.62 18.14
C SER A 138 23.27 -6.85 18.90
N HIS A 139 23.21 -8.01 18.24
CA HIS A 139 22.64 -9.27 18.76
C HIS A 139 21.16 -9.13 19.15
N VAL A 140 20.43 -8.21 18.50
CA VAL A 140 18.98 -8.09 18.63
C VAL A 140 18.35 -8.80 17.44
N ASP A 141 17.42 -9.72 17.71
CA ASP A 141 16.68 -10.43 16.68
C ASP A 141 15.77 -9.45 15.92
N GLN A 142 15.99 -9.33 14.61
CA GLN A 142 15.10 -8.62 13.71
C GLN A 142 14.18 -9.64 13.00
N LEU A 143 12.89 -9.52 13.27
CA LEU A 143 11.85 -10.36 12.69
C LEU A 143 11.30 -9.72 11.41
N THR A 144 11.40 -10.41 10.29
CA THR A 144 10.79 -10.01 9.02
C THR A 144 9.57 -10.89 8.73
N CYS A 145 8.42 -10.26 8.50
CA CYS A 145 7.18 -10.94 8.13
C CYS A 145 6.81 -10.60 6.68
N ILE A 146 6.67 -11.62 5.83
CA ILE A 146 6.34 -11.50 4.41
C ILE A 146 4.99 -12.17 4.16
N LEU A 147 4.06 -11.43 3.58
CA LEU A 147 2.77 -11.97 3.11
C LEU A 147 2.93 -12.43 1.65
N ARG A 148 2.61 -13.69 1.33
CA ARG A 148 2.74 -14.25 -0.05
C ARG A 148 1.43 -14.85 -0.59
N SER A 149 1.31 -14.95 -1.91
CA SER A 149 0.18 -15.58 -2.62
C SER A 149 0.62 -16.37 -3.89
N ASN A 150 1.63 -17.24 -3.82
CA ASN A 150 2.44 -17.59 -5.02
C ASN A 150 2.69 -19.09 -5.34
N GLY A 151 1.92 -20.04 -4.81
CA GLY A 151 2.13 -21.48 -5.08
C GLY A 151 1.57 -21.99 -6.42
N LEU A 152 0.41 -21.47 -6.85
CA LEU A 152 -0.40 -22.06 -7.91
C LEU A 152 0.14 -21.80 -9.32
N TYR A 153 0.63 -20.59 -9.60
CA TYR A 153 1.13 -20.24 -10.93
C TYR A 153 2.32 -21.10 -11.37
N SER A 154 3.25 -21.41 -10.46
CA SER A 154 4.45 -22.21 -10.76
C SER A 154 4.10 -23.65 -11.16
N PHE A 155 3.05 -24.23 -10.56
CA PHE A 155 2.60 -25.58 -10.85
C PHE A 155 1.99 -25.71 -12.25
N PHE A 156 1.04 -24.83 -12.59
CA PHE A 156 0.36 -24.88 -13.89
C PHE A 156 1.27 -24.45 -15.04
N SER A 157 2.15 -23.47 -14.85
CA SER A 157 3.04 -22.99 -15.90
C SER A 157 4.22 -23.92 -16.21
N ALA A 158 4.44 -24.96 -15.40
CA ALA A 158 5.48 -25.96 -15.62
C ALA A 158 5.13 -26.98 -16.71
N SER A 159 3.86 -27.09 -17.12
CA SER A 159 3.41 -28.03 -18.15
C SER A 159 2.36 -27.41 -19.07
N PRO A 160 2.53 -27.45 -20.41
CA PRO A 160 1.53 -26.98 -21.36
C PRO A 160 0.18 -27.72 -21.25
N HIS A 161 0.22 -28.99 -20.82
CA HIS A 161 -0.99 -29.80 -20.62
C HIS A 161 -1.77 -29.30 -19.39
N ARG A 162 -1.10 -29.12 -18.25
CA ARG A 162 -1.73 -28.59 -17.02
C ARG A 162 -2.27 -27.18 -17.21
N TRP A 163 -1.51 -26.34 -17.92
CA TRP A 163 -1.96 -25.00 -18.28
C TRP A 163 -3.24 -25.03 -19.13
N LYS A 164 -3.37 -26.02 -20.01
CA LYS A 164 -4.57 -26.21 -20.83
C LYS A 164 -5.77 -26.61 -19.96
N VAL A 165 -5.61 -27.57 -19.05
CA VAL A 165 -6.68 -27.98 -18.12
C VAL A 165 -7.20 -26.79 -17.31
N LEU A 166 -6.29 -25.97 -16.77
CA LEU A 166 -6.66 -24.73 -16.07
C LEU A 166 -7.41 -23.74 -16.99
N MET A 167 -6.95 -23.54 -18.22
CA MET A 167 -7.57 -22.60 -19.15
C MET A 167 -8.93 -23.09 -19.64
N ASP A 168 -9.12 -24.39 -19.80
CA ASP A 168 -10.41 -24.97 -20.20
C ASP A 168 -11.45 -24.74 -19.10
N GLN A 169 -11.08 -24.91 -17.82
CA GLN A 169 -11.94 -24.61 -16.66
C GLN A 169 -12.24 -23.10 -16.52
N LEU A 170 -11.23 -22.23 -16.64
CA LEU A 170 -11.40 -20.77 -16.53
C LEU A 170 -12.18 -20.14 -17.70
N SER A 171 -12.15 -20.76 -18.88
CA SER A 171 -12.82 -20.26 -20.09
C SER A 171 -14.33 -20.48 -20.06
N ILE A 172 -14.81 -21.46 -19.29
CA ILE A 172 -16.24 -21.76 -19.11
C ILE A 172 -16.95 -20.59 -18.42
N GLU A 173 -16.27 -19.95 -17.46
CA GLU A 173 -16.81 -18.88 -16.62
C GLU A 173 -16.38 -17.46 -17.07
N GLY A 174 -15.53 -17.34 -18.09
CA GLY A 174 -15.01 -16.05 -18.56
C GLY A 174 -14.07 -15.37 -17.55
N LEU A 175 -13.32 -16.17 -16.79
CA LEU A 175 -12.54 -15.70 -15.66
C LEU A 175 -11.13 -15.21 -16.05
N PRO A 176 -10.57 -14.27 -15.29
CA PRO A 176 -9.22 -13.78 -15.54
C PRO A 176 -8.16 -14.85 -15.28
N THR A 177 -7.23 -15.01 -16.22
CA THR A 177 -6.13 -15.98 -16.16
C THR A 177 -5.18 -15.73 -14.98
N VAL A 178 -4.74 -16.80 -14.33
CA VAL A 178 -3.71 -16.76 -13.28
C VAL A 178 -2.41 -16.18 -13.86
N LYS A 179 -1.87 -15.11 -13.26
CA LYS A 179 -0.65 -14.46 -13.74
C LYS A 179 0.56 -14.77 -12.87
N ARG A 180 1.74 -14.77 -13.51
CA ARG A 180 3.02 -14.82 -12.79
C ARG A 180 3.12 -13.59 -11.91
N MET A 181 3.38 -13.79 -10.62
CA MET A 181 3.80 -12.67 -9.79
C MET A 181 5.18 -12.21 -10.27
N SER A 182 5.27 -10.92 -10.61
CA SER A 182 6.55 -10.27 -10.90
C SER A 182 7.09 -9.64 -9.61
N ASP A 183 8.37 -9.89 -9.34
CA ASP A 183 9.05 -9.30 -8.18
C ASP A 183 9.13 -7.77 -8.26
N THR A 184 9.07 -7.20 -9.48
CA THR A 184 9.32 -5.76 -9.72
C THR A 184 8.09 -4.95 -10.18
N ARG A 185 6.90 -5.55 -10.34
CA ARG A 185 5.71 -4.82 -10.82
C ARG A 185 4.47 -5.07 -9.96
N TRP A 186 4.05 -4.05 -9.23
CA TRP A 186 2.88 -4.08 -8.32
C TRP A 186 1.55 -4.43 -9.04
N SER A 187 1.34 -3.94 -10.27
CA SER A 187 0.14 -4.25 -11.06
C SER A 187 0.01 -5.74 -11.40
N ALA A 188 1.13 -6.44 -11.62
CA ALA A 188 1.13 -7.88 -11.87
C ALA A 188 0.72 -8.69 -10.63
N ARG A 189 0.98 -8.17 -9.43
CA ARG A 189 0.56 -8.80 -8.16
C ARG A 189 -0.94 -8.64 -7.94
N ALA A 190 -1.48 -7.43 -8.13
CA ALA A 190 -2.92 -7.18 -8.02
C ALA A 190 -3.74 -8.02 -9.02
N ASP A 191 -3.29 -8.14 -10.26
CA ASP A 191 -3.92 -8.99 -11.27
C ASP A 191 -3.87 -10.48 -10.90
N ALA A 192 -2.74 -10.96 -10.38
CA ALA A 192 -2.56 -12.37 -9.98
C ALA A 192 -3.47 -12.75 -8.80
N THR A 193 -3.57 -11.88 -7.78
CA THR A 193 -4.48 -12.10 -6.65
C THR A 193 -5.94 -12.04 -7.08
N LYS A 194 -6.30 -11.12 -7.98
CA LYS A 194 -7.67 -11.02 -8.51
C LYS A 194 -8.09 -12.24 -9.33
N ALA A 195 -7.16 -12.82 -10.09
CA ALA A 195 -7.38 -14.08 -10.81
C ALA A 195 -7.59 -15.25 -9.84
N LEU A 196 -6.79 -15.34 -8.79
CA LEU A 196 -6.89 -16.40 -7.78
C LEU A 196 -8.21 -16.38 -7.01
N VAL A 197 -8.65 -15.17 -6.60
CA VAL A 197 -9.89 -14.99 -5.83
C VAL A 197 -11.12 -15.28 -6.68
N LYS A 198 -11.09 -14.90 -7.96
CA LYS A 198 -12.22 -15.06 -8.86
C LYS A 198 -12.33 -16.47 -9.46
N GLY A 199 -11.21 -17.19 -9.62
CA GLY A 199 -11.17 -18.52 -10.22
C GLY A 199 -10.82 -19.64 -9.24
N TYR A 200 -11.16 -19.48 -7.96
CA TYR A 200 -10.70 -20.38 -6.91
C TYR A 200 -11.25 -21.80 -7.08
N ASP A 201 -12.55 -21.91 -7.37
CA ASP A 201 -13.23 -23.21 -7.50
C ASP A 201 -12.74 -23.92 -8.76
N GLU A 202 -12.58 -23.18 -9.86
CA GLU A 202 -12.07 -23.69 -11.14
C GLU A 202 -10.60 -24.11 -11.06
N ILE A 203 -9.79 -23.38 -10.30
CA ILE A 203 -8.40 -23.76 -10.03
C ILE A 203 -8.34 -25.04 -9.19
N ASN A 204 -9.22 -25.19 -8.21
CA ASN A 204 -9.28 -26.40 -7.39
C ASN A 204 -9.77 -27.60 -8.21
N ASP A 205 -10.80 -27.42 -9.02
CA ASP A 205 -11.34 -28.45 -9.90
C ASP A 205 -10.28 -28.89 -10.92
N ALA A 206 -9.52 -27.96 -11.49
CA ALA A 206 -8.38 -28.28 -12.34
C ALA A 206 -7.28 -29.08 -11.61
N LEU A 207 -7.03 -28.81 -10.32
CA LEU A 207 -6.07 -29.61 -9.53
C LEU A 207 -6.59 -31.00 -9.19
N VAL A 208 -7.89 -31.14 -8.92
CA VAL A 208 -8.54 -32.44 -8.68
C VAL A 208 -8.53 -33.27 -9.95
N GLU A 209 -8.84 -32.66 -11.09
CA GLU A 209 -8.76 -33.30 -12.41
C GLU A 209 -7.34 -33.83 -12.69
N ILE A 210 -6.30 -33.02 -12.46
CA ILE A 210 -4.90 -33.46 -12.63
C ILE A 210 -4.50 -34.52 -11.58
N ALA A 211 -5.08 -34.47 -10.37
CA ALA A 211 -4.79 -35.44 -9.31
C ALA A 211 -5.35 -36.85 -9.61
N ASP A 212 -6.50 -36.91 -10.29
CA ASP A 212 -7.19 -38.16 -10.61
C ASP A 212 -6.92 -38.67 -12.04
N ASP A 213 -6.18 -37.92 -12.85
CA ASP A 213 -5.75 -38.34 -14.19
C ASP A 213 -4.72 -39.49 -14.13
N GLU A 214 -5.07 -40.68 -14.66
CA GLU A 214 -4.18 -41.84 -14.67
C GLU A 214 -3.00 -41.74 -15.68
N GLU A 215 -3.06 -40.81 -16.63
CA GLU A 215 -2.01 -40.58 -17.63
C GLU A 215 -0.88 -39.68 -17.10
N GLU A 216 -1.15 -38.88 -16.06
CA GLU A 216 -0.15 -38.00 -15.44
C GLU A 216 0.83 -38.78 -14.54
N LYS A 217 2.05 -38.24 -14.42
CA LYS A 217 3.10 -38.87 -13.61
C LYS A 217 2.64 -38.97 -12.15
N ALA A 218 2.97 -40.08 -11.48
CA ALA A 218 2.66 -40.27 -10.07
C ALA A 218 3.10 -39.09 -9.18
N GLU A 219 4.31 -38.54 -9.42
CA GLU A 219 4.81 -37.34 -8.72
C GLU A 219 3.94 -36.11 -8.96
N THR A 220 3.43 -35.93 -10.19
CA THR A 220 2.57 -34.81 -10.57
C THR A 220 1.17 -34.94 -9.99
N ARG A 221 0.61 -36.15 -9.98
CA ARG A 221 -0.68 -36.41 -9.34
C ARG A 221 -0.61 -36.18 -7.85
N GLU A 222 0.48 -36.61 -7.20
CA GLU A 222 0.68 -36.38 -5.77
C GLU A 222 0.96 -34.90 -5.46
N GLU A 223 1.64 -34.17 -6.35
CA GLU A 223 1.82 -32.73 -6.22
C GLU A 223 0.50 -31.96 -6.43
N ALA A 224 -0.30 -32.34 -7.43
CA ALA A 224 -1.63 -31.78 -7.70
C ALA A 224 -2.60 -32.08 -6.57
N ARG A 225 -2.65 -33.35 -6.13
CA ARG A 225 -3.44 -33.80 -4.99
C ARG A 225 -2.95 -33.12 -3.72
N GLY A 226 -1.65 -32.97 -3.53
CA GLY A 226 -1.06 -32.23 -2.43
C GLY A 226 -1.40 -30.74 -2.49
N LEU A 227 -1.53 -30.12 -3.66
CA LEU A 227 -1.95 -28.73 -3.83
C LEU A 227 -3.46 -28.56 -3.65
N ALA A 228 -4.29 -29.46 -4.17
CA ALA A 228 -5.74 -29.49 -3.95
C ALA A 228 -6.05 -29.76 -2.48
N ILE A 229 -5.38 -30.75 -1.90
CA ILE A 229 -5.41 -31.01 -0.47
C ILE A 229 -4.87 -29.80 0.28
N LYS A 230 -3.83 -29.07 -0.13
CA LYS A 230 -3.42 -27.81 0.55
C LYS A 230 -4.39 -26.65 0.33
N MET A 231 -5.16 -26.66 -0.76
CA MET A 231 -6.26 -25.73 -0.97
C MET A 231 -7.45 -26.06 -0.05
N ASN A 232 -7.63 -27.35 0.30
CA ASN A 232 -8.73 -27.88 1.11
C ASN A 232 -8.39 -28.10 2.61
N GLN A 233 -7.15 -28.44 2.93
CA GLN A 233 -6.53 -28.61 4.25
C GLN A 233 -5.82 -27.31 4.57
N LEU A 234 -6.31 -26.65 5.61
CA LEU A 234 -5.84 -25.38 6.17
C LEU A 234 -4.41 -25.47 6.78
N GLU A 235 -3.61 -26.45 6.39
CA GLU A 235 -2.28 -26.78 6.93
C GLU A 235 -1.12 -26.33 6.03
N THR A 236 -1.41 -25.48 5.04
CA THR A 236 -0.53 -24.33 4.79
C THR A 236 -1.05 -23.23 5.70
N GLY A 237 -0.23 -22.70 6.61
CA GLY A 237 -0.62 -21.68 7.58
C GLY A 237 -1.16 -20.40 6.95
N ILE A 238 -2.46 -20.44 6.68
CA ILE A 238 -3.34 -19.40 6.20
C ILE A 238 -4.38 -19.19 7.31
N LEU A 239 -4.30 -18.08 8.03
CA LEU A 239 -5.15 -17.84 9.20
C LEU A 239 -6.44 -17.09 8.78
N ALA A 240 -7.39 -17.78 8.15
CA ALA A 240 -8.76 -17.28 8.05
C ALA A 240 -9.46 -17.43 9.42
N ALA A 241 -10.21 -16.42 9.87
CA ALA A 241 -11.00 -16.51 11.11
C ALA A 241 -12.38 -17.14 10.85
N LEU A 242 -12.75 -18.01 11.80
CA LEU A 242 -13.82 -19.02 11.84
C LEU A 242 -15.23 -18.56 11.46
#